data_AF-A0A2A5GAG2-F1
#
_entry.id   AF-A0A2A5GAG2-F1
#
_cell.length_a   1.000
_cell.length_b   1.000
_cell.length_c   1.000
_cell.angle_alpha   90.00
_cell.angle_beta   90.00
_cell.angle_gamma   90.00
#
_symmetry.space_group_name_H-M   'P 1'
#
loop_
_entity.id
_entity.type
_entity.pdbx_description
1 polymer ?
#
loop_
_entity_poly.entity_id
_entity_poly.type
_entity_poly.pdbx_seq_one_letter_code
_entity_poly.pdbx_strand_id
1 'polypeptide(L)'
;MRIIFKDEDQVEIMREALEYLESPVSGVRGYTQMKPGWKQLAENVKAQKPLKATEIYIEDAVLSWHEEEKDMALLMSRKLGVLVKSSPKGKDSLKNDIKRLVKENYLTGSLSVKNSVSDIKIITEFERRTVSMSVKVTPPLDKGTVARITWIGKQLENCKKKSENVFNKLFDYIWIEANIKYAQVNLKVKLSELSILHELIGGREIQAFHVVLIMDYGVNFASTKKFIELIEKMVLDYYEGIVQHMTNWNMPAPKLGRNR
;
A
#
# COMPACT_ATOMS: atom_id res chain seq x y z
N MET A 1 5.25 -36.17 -14.92
CA MET A 1 5.45 -35.28 -16.08
C MET A 1 5.49 -33.85 -15.58
N ARG A 2 6.69 -33.28 -15.39
CA ARG A 2 6.86 -31.88 -14.98
C ARG A 2 6.62 -31.01 -16.21
N ILE A 3 5.56 -30.22 -16.20
CA ILE A 3 5.35 -29.15 -17.18
C ILE A 3 5.93 -27.89 -16.53
N ILE A 4 7.17 -27.55 -16.86
CA ILE A 4 7.81 -26.27 -16.51
C ILE A 4 7.91 -25.51 -17.84
N PHE A 5 6.85 -24.81 -18.21
CA PHE A 5 6.88 -23.75 -19.22
C PHE A 5 5.76 -22.78 -18.86
N LYS A 6 6.10 -21.58 -18.36
CA LYS A 6 5.30 -20.32 -18.34
C LYS A 6 5.77 -19.38 -17.21
N ASP A 7 6.97 -18.81 -17.33
CA ASP A 7 7.25 -17.54 -16.66
C ASP A 7 8.30 -16.73 -17.43
N GLU A 8 9.39 -17.35 -17.90
CA GLU A 8 10.45 -16.64 -18.67
C GLU A 8 9.93 -15.97 -19.94
N ASP A 9 9.17 -16.67 -20.79
CA ASP A 9 8.61 -16.08 -22.02
C ASP A 9 7.63 -14.93 -21.73
N GLN A 10 6.88 -15.00 -20.62
CA GLN A 10 5.95 -13.92 -20.24
C GLN A 10 6.71 -12.72 -19.70
N VAL A 11 7.79 -12.94 -18.97
CA VAL A 11 8.69 -11.88 -18.48
C VAL A 11 9.38 -11.21 -19.66
N GLU A 12 9.87 -11.96 -20.65
CA GLU A 12 10.51 -11.40 -21.85
C GLU A 12 9.52 -10.63 -22.73
N ILE A 13 8.30 -11.14 -22.95
CA ILE A 13 7.27 -10.38 -23.69
C ILE A 13 6.88 -9.09 -22.95
N MET A 14 6.74 -9.15 -21.61
CA MET A 14 6.46 -7.95 -20.82
C MET A 14 7.63 -6.97 -20.87
N ARG A 15 8.87 -7.46 -20.82
CA ARG A 15 10.06 -6.64 -20.94
C ARG A 15 10.11 -5.94 -22.30
N GLU A 16 9.91 -6.65 -23.40
CA GLU A 16 9.90 -6.10 -24.75
C GLU A 16 8.76 -5.08 -24.95
N ALA A 17 7.57 -5.37 -24.42
CA ALA A 17 6.44 -4.43 -24.44
C ALA A 17 6.73 -3.15 -23.62
N LEU A 18 7.46 -3.28 -22.52
CA LEU A 18 7.90 -2.14 -21.70
C LEU A 18 9.01 -1.34 -22.40
N GLU A 19 9.99 -1.99 -23.02
CA GLU A 19 11.04 -1.35 -23.83
C GLU A 19 10.44 -0.55 -25.00
N TYR A 20 9.38 -1.07 -25.64
CA TYR A 20 8.63 -0.35 -26.69
C TYR A 20 7.90 0.90 -26.14
N LEU A 21 7.31 0.82 -24.95
CA LEU A 21 6.68 1.96 -24.28
C LEU A 21 7.71 3.01 -23.83
N GLU A 22 8.96 2.62 -23.56
CA GLU A 22 10.06 3.49 -23.13
C GLU A 22 10.78 4.22 -24.27
N SER A 23 10.63 3.77 -25.52
CA SER A 23 11.25 4.42 -26.67
C SER A 23 10.83 5.90 -26.76
N PRO A 24 11.76 6.86 -26.97
CA PRO A 24 11.43 8.27 -27.19
C PRO A 24 10.44 8.49 -28.37
N VAL A 25 10.29 7.49 -29.23
CA VAL A 25 9.37 7.45 -30.37
C VAL A 25 7.91 7.19 -29.93
N SER A 26 7.67 6.56 -28.77
CA SER A 26 6.34 6.17 -28.28
C SER A 26 5.55 7.32 -27.65
N GLY A 27 6.21 8.41 -27.26
CA GLY A 27 5.58 9.60 -26.66
C GLY A 27 5.00 9.39 -25.24
N VAL A 28 5.19 8.23 -24.62
CA VAL A 28 4.67 7.92 -23.28
C VAL A 28 5.56 8.55 -22.20
N ARG A 29 5.45 9.86 -22.01
CA ARG A 29 5.99 10.51 -20.80
C ARG A 29 5.08 10.14 -19.63
N GLY A 30 5.67 9.57 -18.56
CA GLY A 30 4.95 9.25 -17.32
C GLY A 30 4.22 10.46 -16.73
N TYR A 31 3.26 10.20 -15.85
CA TYR A 31 2.51 11.23 -15.17
C TYR A 31 3.44 12.03 -14.24
N THR A 32 3.86 13.22 -14.66
CA THR A 32 4.97 13.94 -13.99
C THR A 32 4.52 15.07 -13.07
N GLN A 33 3.23 15.42 -13.07
CA GLN A 33 2.68 16.40 -12.14
C GLN A 33 1.18 16.20 -11.93
N MET A 34 0.71 16.39 -10.69
CA MET A 34 -0.71 16.44 -10.37
C MET A 34 -1.39 17.62 -11.08
N LYS A 35 -2.68 17.50 -11.36
CA LYS A 35 -3.48 18.60 -11.93
C LYS A 35 -3.63 19.75 -10.91
N PRO A 36 -3.86 20.99 -11.35
CA PRO A 36 -3.94 22.16 -10.46
C PRO A 36 -4.94 22.02 -9.31
N GLY A 37 -6.04 21.29 -9.53
CA GLY A 37 -7.05 21.02 -8.52
C GLY A 37 -6.52 20.29 -7.29
N TRP A 38 -5.45 19.49 -7.42
CA TRP A 38 -4.78 18.84 -6.30
C TRP A 38 -4.27 19.84 -5.26
N LYS A 39 -3.52 20.86 -5.73
CA LYS A 39 -2.99 21.92 -4.87
C LYS A 39 -4.12 22.69 -4.20
N GLN A 40 -5.13 23.08 -4.99
CA GLN A 40 -6.27 23.84 -4.48
C GLN A 40 -7.03 23.05 -3.41
N LEU A 41 -7.28 21.77 -3.64
CA LEU A 41 -7.92 20.88 -2.67
C LEU A 41 -7.12 20.77 -1.38
N ALA A 42 -5.81 20.50 -1.47
CA ALA A 42 -4.94 20.35 -0.31
C ALA A 42 -4.80 21.63 0.53
N GLU A 43 -4.85 22.82 -0.10
CA GLU A 43 -4.86 24.09 0.62
C GLU A 43 -6.25 24.39 1.22
N ASN A 44 -7.34 24.09 0.52
CA ASN A 44 -8.70 24.29 1.03
C ASN A 44 -9.00 23.39 2.24
N VAL A 45 -8.61 22.11 2.19
CA VAL A 45 -8.77 21.18 3.33
C VAL A 45 -7.94 21.64 4.52
N LYS A 46 -6.68 22.04 4.30
CA LYS A 46 -5.82 22.59 5.37
C LYS A 46 -6.43 23.84 6.01
N ALA A 47 -7.06 24.69 5.22
CA ALA A 47 -7.76 25.88 5.68
C ALA A 47 -9.16 25.59 6.27
N GLN A 48 -9.53 24.31 6.42
CA GLN A 48 -10.83 23.86 6.93
C GLN A 48 -12.03 24.47 6.18
N LYS A 49 -11.86 24.72 4.88
CA LYS A 49 -12.96 25.23 4.06
C LYS A 49 -13.96 24.11 3.78
N PRO A 50 -15.27 24.39 3.81
CA PRO A 50 -16.27 23.41 3.43
C PRO A 50 -16.11 23.04 1.95
N LEU A 51 -15.99 21.75 1.66
CA LEU A 51 -15.88 21.23 0.30
C LEU A 51 -17.28 20.98 -0.28
N LYS A 52 -17.48 21.34 -1.56
CA LYS A 52 -18.72 21.01 -2.28
C LYS A 52 -18.41 20.09 -3.45
N ALA A 53 -19.05 18.93 -3.49
CA ALA A 53 -18.80 17.91 -4.52
C ALA A 53 -18.96 18.38 -5.98
N THR A 54 -19.64 19.51 -6.21
CA THR A 54 -19.82 20.14 -7.53
C THR A 54 -18.64 21.00 -7.97
N GLU A 55 -17.64 21.21 -7.11
CA GLU A 55 -16.50 22.06 -7.43
C GLU A 55 -15.51 21.33 -8.35
N ILE A 56 -15.19 21.97 -9.49
CA ILE A 56 -14.37 21.40 -10.56
C ILE A 56 -12.99 20.95 -10.06
N TYR A 57 -12.37 21.71 -9.14
CA TYR A 57 -11.04 21.37 -8.61
C TYR A 57 -11.02 20.06 -7.81
N ILE A 58 -12.17 19.63 -7.27
CA ILE A 58 -12.29 18.35 -6.56
C ILE A 58 -12.27 17.20 -7.56
N GLU A 59 -13.09 17.29 -8.62
CA GLU A 59 -13.07 16.30 -9.70
C GLU A 59 -11.69 16.19 -10.34
N ASP A 60 -11.05 17.34 -10.61
CA ASP A 60 -9.71 17.44 -11.16
C ASP A 60 -8.66 16.72 -10.27
N ALA A 61 -8.72 16.92 -8.95
CA ALA A 61 -7.85 16.24 -7.99
C ALA A 61 -8.09 14.72 -7.93
N VAL A 62 -9.34 14.27 -7.97
CA VAL A 62 -9.67 12.84 -7.95
C VAL A 62 -9.22 12.14 -9.23
N LEU A 63 -9.43 12.76 -10.39
CA LEU A 63 -8.93 12.25 -11.66
C LEU A 63 -7.40 12.20 -11.69
N SER A 64 -6.75 13.23 -11.16
CA SER A 64 -5.30 13.28 -11.02
C SER A 64 -4.77 12.14 -10.14
N TRP A 65 -5.45 11.82 -9.04
CA TRP A 65 -5.13 10.65 -8.23
C TRP A 65 -5.31 9.31 -8.99
N HIS A 66 -6.37 9.18 -9.80
CA HIS A 66 -6.58 7.96 -10.60
C HIS A 66 -5.51 7.76 -11.67
N GLU A 67 -5.00 8.85 -12.25
CA GLU A 67 -3.88 8.83 -13.19
C GLU A 67 -2.58 8.42 -12.48
N GLU A 68 -2.27 9.04 -11.34
CA GLU A 68 -1.10 8.72 -10.52
C GLU A 68 -1.10 7.26 -10.02
N GLU A 69 -2.25 6.76 -9.57
CA GLU A 69 -2.39 5.36 -9.14
C GLU A 69 -2.05 4.36 -10.26
N LYS A 70 -2.41 4.69 -11.52
CA LYS A 70 -2.07 3.88 -12.68
C LYS A 70 -0.60 4.01 -13.05
N ASP A 71 -0.04 5.21 -12.96
CA ASP A 71 1.38 5.44 -13.25
C ASP A 71 2.27 4.67 -12.26
N MET A 72 1.97 4.73 -10.95
CA MET A 72 2.65 3.90 -9.95
C MET A 72 2.56 2.41 -10.25
N ALA A 73 1.42 1.91 -10.73
CA ALA A 73 1.29 0.51 -11.13
C ALA A 73 2.20 0.17 -12.33
N LEU A 74 2.29 1.06 -13.33
CA LEU A 74 3.20 0.90 -14.47
C LEU A 74 4.67 1.00 -14.05
N LEU A 75 5.02 1.95 -13.18
CA LEU A 75 6.35 2.09 -12.58
C LEU A 75 6.77 0.82 -11.86
N MET A 76 5.91 0.31 -10.98
CA MET A 76 6.15 -0.94 -10.27
C MET A 76 6.28 -2.12 -11.24
N SER A 77 5.45 -2.18 -12.29
CA SER A 77 5.54 -3.24 -13.30
C SER A 77 6.90 -3.25 -14.00
N ARG A 78 7.41 -2.06 -14.36
CA ARG A 78 8.76 -1.90 -14.94
C ARG A 78 9.86 -2.37 -13.99
N LYS A 79 9.77 -1.98 -12.72
CA LYS A 79 10.80 -2.32 -11.72
C LYS A 79 10.81 -3.79 -11.33
N LEU A 80 9.65 -4.46 -11.38
CA LEU A 80 9.51 -5.84 -10.95
C LEU A 80 9.56 -6.86 -12.09
N GLY A 81 9.42 -6.44 -13.35
CA GLY A 81 9.31 -7.35 -14.49
C GLY A 81 8.03 -8.18 -14.52
N VAL A 82 7.02 -7.83 -13.69
CA VAL A 82 5.72 -8.50 -13.63
C VAL A 82 4.60 -7.46 -13.61
N LEU A 83 3.44 -7.82 -14.16
CA LEU A 83 2.29 -6.91 -14.18
C LEU A 83 1.80 -6.59 -12.76
N VAL A 84 1.80 -5.29 -12.44
CA VAL A 84 1.16 -4.73 -11.25
C VAL A 84 -0.12 -4.01 -11.67
N LYS A 85 -1.22 -4.25 -10.96
CA LYS A 85 -2.53 -3.68 -11.29
C LYS A 85 -2.92 -2.61 -10.27
N SER A 86 -3.41 -1.46 -10.75
CA SER A 86 -4.07 -0.48 -9.89
C SER A 86 -5.49 -0.91 -9.51
N SER A 87 -6.16 -0.16 -8.62
CA SER A 87 -7.56 -0.42 -8.30
C SER A 87 -8.44 -0.42 -9.56
N PRO A 88 -9.43 -1.33 -9.66
CA PRO A 88 -10.40 -1.30 -10.75
C PRO A 88 -11.25 -0.02 -10.62
N LYS A 89 -11.33 0.76 -11.70
CA LYS A 89 -12.21 1.93 -11.79
C LYS A 89 -13.38 1.61 -12.72
N GLY A 90 -14.59 1.70 -12.21
CA GLY A 90 -15.83 1.56 -12.96
C GLY A 90 -16.53 2.91 -13.18
N LYS A 91 -17.72 2.87 -13.79
CA LYS A 91 -18.51 4.05 -14.14
C LYS A 91 -18.75 5.00 -12.95
N ASP A 92 -18.99 4.46 -11.76
CA ASP A 92 -19.31 5.26 -10.56
C ASP A 92 -18.10 5.56 -9.67
N SER A 93 -16.89 5.08 -10.02
CA SER A 93 -15.72 5.23 -9.17
C SER A 93 -15.36 6.69 -8.88
N LEU A 94 -15.38 7.55 -9.91
CA LEU A 94 -15.12 8.99 -9.73
C LEU A 94 -16.11 9.64 -8.75
N LYS A 95 -17.41 9.41 -8.96
CA LYS A 95 -18.47 9.95 -8.11
C LYS A 95 -18.35 9.46 -6.66
N ASN A 96 -18.05 8.18 -6.47
CA ASN A 96 -17.90 7.59 -5.13
C ASN A 96 -16.65 8.13 -4.42
N ASP A 97 -15.55 8.30 -5.14
CA ASP A 97 -14.30 8.83 -4.60
C ASP A 97 -14.44 10.32 -4.24
N ILE A 98 -15.12 11.14 -5.07
CA ILE A 98 -15.46 12.54 -4.73
C ILE A 98 -16.32 12.59 -3.47
N LYS A 99 -17.38 11.76 -3.39
CA LYS A 99 -18.25 11.71 -2.22
C LYS A 99 -17.49 11.35 -0.94
N ARG A 100 -16.58 10.38 -1.02
CA ARG A 100 -15.73 9.98 0.11
C ARG A 100 -14.76 11.09 0.49
N LEU A 101 -14.08 11.69 -0.48
CA LEU A 101 -13.15 12.79 -0.26
C LEU A 101 -13.81 13.98 0.44
N VAL A 102 -14.98 14.42 -0.02
CA VAL A 102 -15.72 15.54 0.60
C VAL A 102 -16.14 15.24 2.04
N LYS A 103 -16.44 13.97 2.35
CA LYS A 103 -16.91 13.55 3.68
C LYS A 103 -15.76 13.29 4.65
N GLU A 104 -14.67 12.71 4.15
CA GLU A 104 -13.64 12.09 4.99
C GLU A 104 -12.23 12.68 4.76
N ASN A 105 -12.05 13.62 3.83
CA ASN A 105 -10.76 14.26 3.51
C ASN A 105 -9.64 13.29 3.11
N TYR A 106 -9.95 12.13 2.52
CA TYR A 106 -8.93 11.21 2.00
C TYR A 106 -9.31 10.57 0.66
N LEU A 107 -8.28 10.17 -0.10
CA LEU A 107 -8.40 9.28 -1.25
C LEU A 107 -7.71 7.94 -0.95
N THR A 108 -8.13 6.91 -1.70
CA THR A 108 -7.60 5.56 -1.54
C THR A 108 -7.23 4.98 -2.90
N GLY A 109 -6.22 4.14 -2.90
CA GLY A 109 -5.80 3.34 -4.04
C GLY A 109 -5.26 1.99 -3.57
N SER A 110 -4.95 1.14 -4.53
CA SER A 110 -4.33 -0.15 -4.27
C SER A 110 -3.48 -0.60 -5.43
N LEU A 111 -2.38 -1.27 -5.12
CA LEU A 111 -1.50 -1.89 -6.10
C LEU A 111 -1.44 -3.39 -5.84
N SER A 112 -1.89 -4.17 -6.82
CA SER A 112 -1.91 -5.63 -6.76
C SER A 112 -0.70 -6.20 -7.48
N VAL A 113 0.21 -6.78 -6.71
CA VAL A 113 1.40 -7.49 -7.21
C VAL A 113 1.14 -8.98 -7.06
N LYS A 114 1.26 -9.74 -8.16
CA LYS A 114 1.08 -11.20 -8.15
C LYS A 114 2.01 -11.83 -7.10
N ASN A 115 1.49 -12.80 -6.35
CA ASN A 115 2.22 -13.53 -5.30
C ASN A 115 2.69 -12.70 -4.08
N SER A 116 2.31 -11.42 -3.97
CA SER A 116 2.50 -10.63 -2.75
C SER A 116 1.61 -11.15 -1.60
N VAL A 117 1.97 -10.84 -0.36
CA VAL A 117 1.18 -11.16 0.85
C VAL A 117 -0.22 -10.56 0.83
N SER A 118 -0.41 -9.43 0.14
CA SER A 118 -1.69 -8.82 -0.22
C SER A 118 -1.45 -7.63 -1.15
N ASP A 119 -2.53 -7.00 -1.61
CA ASP A 119 -2.45 -5.71 -2.29
C ASP A 119 -1.88 -4.64 -1.35
N ILE A 120 -1.03 -3.78 -1.89
CA ILE A 120 -0.55 -2.59 -1.19
C ILE A 120 -1.67 -1.58 -1.22
N LYS A 121 -2.32 -1.35 -0.07
CA LYS A 121 -3.34 -0.30 0.06
C LYS A 121 -2.64 1.04 0.27
N ILE A 122 -3.12 2.07 -0.43
CA ILE A 122 -2.60 3.43 -0.34
C ILE A 122 -3.72 4.35 0.13
N ILE A 123 -3.44 5.21 1.10
CA ILE A 123 -4.37 6.24 1.58
C ILE A 123 -3.64 7.57 1.58
N THR A 124 -4.24 8.58 0.97
CA THR A 124 -3.75 9.97 0.97
C THR A 124 -4.72 10.82 1.79
N GLU A 125 -4.30 11.24 2.97
CA GLU A 125 -5.12 11.99 3.93
C GLU A 125 -4.77 13.48 3.84
N PHE A 126 -5.70 14.29 3.35
CA PHE A 126 -5.46 15.70 3.03
C PHE A 126 -5.33 16.57 4.28
N GLU A 127 -6.06 16.25 5.35
CA GLU A 127 -6.09 17.06 6.57
C GLU A 127 -4.73 17.03 7.28
N ARG A 128 -4.17 15.83 7.48
CA ARG A 128 -2.83 15.66 8.08
C ARG A 128 -1.71 15.73 7.05
N ARG A 129 -2.03 15.77 5.75
CA ARG A 129 -1.06 15.75 4.64
C ARG A 129 -0.14 14.53 4.68
N THR A 130 -0.70 13.39 5.05
CA THR A 130 0.01 12.13 5.15
C THR A 130 -0.33 11.21 4.00
N VAL A 131 0.65 10.37 3.63
CA VAL A 131 0.42 9.19 2.79
C VAL A 131 0.70 7.98 3.64
N SER A 132 -0.19 6.99 3.59
CA SER A 132 0.05 5.69 4.19
C SER A 132 -0.05 4.56 3.18
N MET A 133 0.84 3.59 3.33
CA MET A 133 0.85 2.34 2.57
C MET A 133 0.77 1.17 3.52
N SER A 134 -0.04 0.17 3.20
CA SER A 134 -0.15 -1.01 4.06
C SER A 134 -0.31 -2.30 3.29
N VAL A 135 0.24 -3.38 3.86
CA VAL A 135 -0.08 -4.75 3.46
C VAL A 135 -0.64 -5.51 4.65
N LYS A 136 -1.66 -6.34 4.37
CA LYS A 136 -2.18 -7.31 5.32
C LYS A 136 -1.32 -8.57 5.28
N VAL A 137 -0.98 -9.09 6.45
CA VAL A 137 -0.25 -10.34 6.63
C VAL A 137 -0.99 -11.25 7.60
N THR A 138 -1.15 -12.51 7.23
CA THR A 138 -1.82 -13.53 8.04
C THR A 138 -0.78 -14.33 8.84
N PRO A 139 -0.78 -14.25 10.18
CA PRO A 139 0.14 -15.02 11.01
C PRO A 139 -0.32 -16.48 11.17
N PRO A 140 0.49 -17.35 11.80
CA PRO A 140 0.08 -18.70 12.15
C PRO A 140 -1.16 -18.75 13.06
N LEU A 141 -2.32 -19.04 12.46
CA LEU A 141 -3.60 -19.05 13.17
C LEU A 141 -3.78 -20.28 14.06
N ASP A 142 -2.90 -21.28 13.95
CA ASP A 142 -2.80 -22.43 14.85
C ASP A 142 -2.04 -22.12 16.14
N LYS A 143 -1.50 -20.90 16.30
CA LYS A 143 -0.74 -20.46 17.48
C LYS A 143 -1.48 -19.43 18.32
N GLY A 144 -1.07 -19.28 19.58
CA GLY A 144 -1.58 -18.23 20.46
C GLY A 144 -1.07 -16.82 20.09
N THR A 145 -1.73 -15.78 20.62
CA THR A 145 -1.47 -14.37 20.31
C THR A 145 0.00 -13.96 20.48
N VAL A 146 0.67 -14.37 21.56
CA VAL A 146 2.11 -14.05 21.80
C VAL A 146 2.99 -14.60 20.67
N ALA A 147 2.73 -15.82 20.22
CA ALA A 147 3.46 -16.44 19.12
C ALA A 147 3.17 -15.74 17.78
N ARG A 148 1.94 -15.25 17.56
CA ARG A 148 1.58 -14.45 16.38
C ARG A 148 2.33 -13.10 16.37
N ILE A 149 2.45 -12.43 17.52
CA ILE A 149 3.23 -11.17 17.67
C ILE A 149 4.72 -11.44 17.44
N THR A 150 5.26 -12.49 18.06
CA THR A 150 6.67 -12.89 17.85
C THR A 150 6.95 -13.20 16.37
N TRP A 151 5.99 -13.84 15.69
CA TRP A 151 6.11 -14.18 14.27
C TRP A 151 6.19 -12.93 13.38
N ILE A 152 5.35 -11.91 13.59
CA ILE A 152 5.43 -10.67 12.80
C ILE A 152 6.72 -9.90 13.12
N GLY A 153 7.19 -9.93 14.37
CA GLY A 153 8.50 -9.37 14.74
C GLY A 153 9.65 -10.01 13.96
N LYS A 154 9.67 -11.35 13.86
CA LYS A 154 10.66 -12.09 13.07
C LYS A 154 10.59 -11.79 11.56
N GLN A 155 9.39 -11.58 11.01
CA GLN A 155 9.24 -11.15 9.61
C GLN A 155 9.89 -9.79 9.38
N LEU A 156 9.70 -8.84 10.30
CA LEU A 156 10.28 -7.49 10.21
C LEU A 156 11.80 -7.50 10.44
N GLU A 157 12.31 -8.34 11.34
CA GLU A 157 13.74 -8.59 11.46
C GLU A 157 14.35 -9.15 10.16
N ASN A 158 13.63 -10.05 9.48
CA ASN A 158 14.05 -10.56 8.18
C ASN A 158 14.06 -9.46 7.10
N CYS A 159 13.03 -8.60 7.08
CA CYS A 159 12.98 -7.43 6.21
C CYS A 159 14.23 -6.54 6.42
N LYS A 160 14.56 -6.24 7.68
CA LYS A 160 15.78 -5.49 8.03
C LYS A 160 17.05 -6.18 7.54
N LYS A 161 17.18 -7.49 7.75
CA LYS A 161 18.39 -8.25 7.31
C LYS A 161 18.56 -8.27 5.80
N LYS A 162 17.46 -8.29 5.04
CA LYS A 162 17.49 -8.40 3.58
C LYS A 162 17.61 -7.06 2.85
N SER A 163 17.12 -5.98 3.46
CA SER A 163 17.12 -4.62 2.90
C SER A 163 17.51 -3.57 3.95
N GLU A 164 18.65 -3.74 4.63
CA GLU A 164 19.03 -2.95 5.81
C GLU A 164 18.96 -1.43 5.59
N ASN A 165 19.55 -0.94 4.50
CA ASN A 165 19.60 0.49 4.21
C ASN A 165 18.22 1.11 4.00
N VAL A 166 17.34 0.43 3.25
CA VAL A 166 15.98 0.93 3.00
C VAL A 166 15.12 0.77 4.24
N PHE A 167 15.17 -0.38 4.90
CA PHE A 167 14.41 -0.64 6.12
C PHE A 167 14.73 0.38 7.23
N ASN A 168 16.01 0.68 7.46
CA ASN A 168 16.41 1.66 8.48
C ASN A 168 15.88 3.06 8.19
N LYS A 169 15.75 3.46 6.91
CA LYS A 169 15.12 4.75 6.52
C LYS A 169 13.61 4.77 6.83
N LEU A 170 12.97 3.61 6.79
CA LEU A 170 11.53 3.49 7.01
C LEU A 170 11.16 3.25 8.48
N PHE A 171 12.10 2.78 9.31
CA PHE A 171 11.85 2.23 10.64
C PHE A 171 10.94 3.09 11.52
N ASP A 172 11.23 4.38 11.66
CA ASP A 172 10.49 5.32 12.52
C ASP A 172 9.06 5.61 12.03
N TYR A 173 8.77 5.25 10.79
CA TYR A 173 7.50 5.47 10.10
C TYR A 173 6.64 4.19 10.01
N ILE A 174 7.14 3.06 10.52
CA ILE A 174 6.42 1.77 10.48
C ILE A 174 5.54 1.63 11.73
N TRP A 175 4.28 1.29 11.47
CA TRP A 175 3.26 0.95 12.45
C TRP A 175 2.75 -0.46 12.21
N ILE A 176 2.37 -1.13 13.29
CA ILE A 176 1.76 -2.45 13.28
C ILE A 176 0.32 -2.30 13.79
N GLU A 177 -0.64 -2.60 12.92
CA GLU A 177 -2.05 -2.69 13.31
C GLU A 177 -2.47 -4.16 13.45
N ALA A 178 -2.82 -4.56 14.67
CA ALA A 178 -3.41 -5.86 14.95
C ALA A 178 -4.91 -5.83 14.65
N ASN A 179 -5.34 -6.67 13.70
CA ASN A 179 -6.75 -6.95 13.49
C ASN A 179 -7.23 -7.98 14.52
N ILE A 180 -8.05 -7.51 15.46
CA ILE A 180 -8.49 -8.30 16.61
C ILE A 180 -9.89 -8.84 16.32
N LYS A 181 -10.08 -10.14 16.55
CA LYS A 181 -11.36 -10.81 16.36
C LYS A 181 -12.44 -10.13 17.21
N TYR A 182 -13.57 -9.82 16.59
CA TYR A 182 -14.73 -9.13 17.19
C TYR A 182 -14.46 -7.68 17.64
N ALA A 183 -13.29 -7.10 17.39
CA ALA A 183 -13.04 -5.70 17.67
C ALA A 183 -13.60 -4.81 16.56
N GLN A 184 -14.20 -3.68 16.95
CA GLN A 184 -14.67 -2.64 16.03
C GLN A 184 -13.51 -1.80 15.46
N VAL A 185 -12.39 -1.73 16.18
CA VAL A 185 -11.21 -0.93 15.82
C VAL A 185 -9.96 -1.79 16.00
N ASN A 186 -9.04 -1.69 15.04
CA ASN A 186 -7.74 -2.33 15.11
C ASN A 186 -6.87 -1.65 16.18
N LEU A 187 -6.03 -2.43 16.86
CA LEU A 187 -5.06 -1.88 17.80
C LEU A 187 -3.75 -1.57 17.08
N LYS A 188 -3.24 -0.35 17.22
CA LYS A 188 -2.09 0.15 16.46
C LYS A 188 -0.96 0.58 17.39
N VAL A 189 0.26 0.13 17.09
CA VAL A 189 1.49 0.51 17.80
C VAL A 189 2.60 0.85 16.81
N LYS A 190 3.58 1.65 17.22
CA LYS A 190 4.81 1.80 16.43
C LYS A 190 5.60 0.49 16.44
N LEU A 191 6.42 0.26 15.41
CA LEU A 191 7.30 -0.91 15.37
C LEU A 191 8.26 -0.96 16.58
N SER A 192 8.79 0.19 17.00
CA SER A 192 9.63 0.31 18.21
C SER A 192 8.94 -0.15 19.50
N GLU A 193 7.61 -0.21 19.49
CA GLU A 193 6.76 -0.55 20.63
C GLU A 193 6.10 -1.93 20.45
N LEU A 194 6.56 -2.77 19.51
CA LEU A 194 5.92 -4.06 19.24
C LEU A 194 5.84 -4.97 20.47
N SER A 195 6.76 -4.83 21.43
CA SER A 195 6.78 -5.62 22.67
C SER A 195 5.55 -5.38 23.55
N ILE A 196 5.02 -4.15 23.61
CA ILE A 196 3.88 -3.81 24.48
C ILE A 196 2.53 -4.24 23.86
N LEU A 197 2.54 -4.63 22.58
CA LEU A 197 1.32 -5.02 21.85
C LEU A 197 0.56 -6.14 22.55
N HIS A 198 1.27 -7.07 23.18
CA HIS A 198 0.64 -8.19 23.88
C HIS A 198 -0.23 -7.72 25.05
N GLU A 199 0.27 -6.79 25.86
CA GLU A 199 -0.42 -6.24 27.03
C GLU A 199 -1.69 -5.50 26.61
N LEU A 200 -1.59 -4.69 25.56
CA LEU A 200 -2.71 -3.90 25.01
C LEU A 200 -3.84 -4.77 24.43
N ILE A 201 -3.49 -5.95 23.92
CA ILE A 201 -4.48 -6.87 23.34
C ILE A 201 -5.31 -7.55 24.43
N GLY A 202 -4.77 -7.75 25.64
CA GLY A 202 -5.54 -8.24 26.79
C GLY A 202 -6.16 -9.62 26.55
N GLY A 203 -5.41 -10.55 25.96
CA GLY A 203 -5.86 -11.93 25.72
C GLY A 203 -6.78 -12.13 24.51
N ARG A 204 -7.15 -11.07 23.79
CA ARG A 204 -7.95 -11.17 22.56
C ARG A 204 -7.16 -11.83 21.41
N GLU A 205 -7.90 -12.41 20.47
CA GLU A 205 -7.32 -13.15 19.35
C GLU A 205 -6.99 -12.22 18.17
N ILE A 206 -5.75 -12.27 17.65
CA ILE A 206 -5.33 -11.53 16.44
C ILE A 206 -5.56 -12.37 15.19
N GLN A 207 -6.33 -11.88 14.21
CA GLN A 207 -6.58 -12.61 12.96
C GLN A 207 -5.62 -12.23 11.83
N ALA A 208 -5.09 -11.01 11.86
CA ALA A 208 -4.11 -10.53 10.90
C ALA A 208 -3.34 -9.34 11.46
N PHE A 209 -2.24 -9.00 10.80
CA PHE A 209 -1.55 -7.73 11.00
C PHE A 209 -1.65 -6.89 9.73
N HIS A 210 -1.76 -5.58 9.88
CA HIS A 210 -1.38 -4.65 8.82
C HIS A 210 -0.04 -4.05 9.20
N VAL A 211 0.94 -4.21 8.31
CA VAL A 211 2.18 -3.45 8.38
C VAL A 211 1.92 -2.17 7.62
N VAL A 212 2.07 -1.03 8.28
CA VAL A 212 1.67 0.28 7.75
C VAL A 212 2.86 1.22 7.79
N LEU A 213 3.24 1.77 6.64
CA LEU A 213 4.17 2.89 6.54
C LEU A 213 3.37 4.19 6.47
N ILE A 214 3.69 5.18 7.30
CA ILE A 214 3.01 6.49 7.31
C ILE A 214 4.04 7.61 7.20
N MET A 215 3.96 8.40 6.14
CA MET A 215 4.87 9.50 5.87
C MET A 215 4.10 10.82 5.84
N ASP A 216 4.60 11.83 6.55
CA ASP A 216 4.10 13.21 6.45
C ASP A 216 4.83 13.93 5.31
N TYR A 217 4.09 14.45 4.34
CA TYR A 217 4.65 15.19 3.20
C TYR A 217 4.64 16.71 3.44
N GLY A 218 4.00 17.20 4.50
CA GLY A 218 3.97 18.60 4.89
C GLY A 218 3.56 19.53 3.74
N VAL A 219 4.39 20.53 3.44
CA VAL A 219 4.13 21.46 2.32
C VAL A 219 4.20 20.78 0.95
N ASN A 220 4.98 19.70 0.81
CA ASN A 220 5.15 18.98 -0.45
C ASN A 220 3.90 18.18 -0.84
N PHE A 221 3.00 17.91 0.11
CA PHE A 221 1.73 17.24 -0.19
C PHE A 221 0.91 18.02 -1.23
N ALA A 222 0.89 19.36 -1.14
CA ALA A 222 0.15 20.22 -2.06
C ALA A 222 0.95 20.55 -3.34
N SER A 223 2.23 20.16 -3.42
CA SER A 223 3.07 20.41 -4.60
C SER A 223 2.76 19.40 -5.68
N THR A 224 2.38 19.88 -6.87
CA THR A 224 1.96 19.00 -7.97
C THR A 224 3.05 18.06 -8.44
N LYS A 225 4.33 18.49 -8.39
CA LYS A 225 5.47 17.65 -8.78
C LYS A 225 6.05 16.85 -7.62
N LYS A 226 6.28 17.50 -6.47
CA LYS A 226 6.92 16.84 -5.32
C LYS A 226 6.03 15.76 -4.71
N PHE A 227 4.71 15.86 -4.82
CA PHE A 227 3.83 14.79 -4.37
C PHE A 227 4.11 13.48 -5.11
N ILE A 228 4.21 13.51 -6.44
CA ILE A 228 4.50 12.36 -7.29
C ILE A 228 5.88 11.79 -6.97
N GLU A 229 6.92 12.64 -6.97
CA GLU A 229 8.29 12.20 -6.65
C GLU A 229 8.38 11.48 -5.29
N LEU A 230 7.63 11.96 -4.29
CA LEU A 230 7.63 11.36 -2.95
C LEU A 230 6.84 10.06 -2.89
N ILE A 231 5.66 9.98 -3.52
CA ILE A 231 4.80 8.79 -3.44
C ILE A 231 5.33 7.63 -4.26
N GLU A 232 5.89 7.91 -5.45
CA GLU A 232 6.58 6.91 -6.26
C GLU A 232 7.80 6.35 -5.53
N LYS A 233 8.60 7.21 -4.90
CA LYS A 233 9.72 6.77 -4.08
C LYS A 233 9.23 5.93 -2.89
N MET A 234 8.16 6.36 -2.23
CA MET A 234 7.59 5.67 -1.07
C MET A 234 7.11 4.27 -1.42
N VAL A 235 6.45 4.06 -2.57
CA VAL A 235 6.01 2.71 -2.98
C VAL A 235 7.18 1.79 -3.29
N LEU A 236 8.22 2.29 -3.96
CA LEU A 236 9.42 1.52 -4.26
C LEU A 236 10.17 1.12 -2.98
N ASP A 237 10.43 2.10 -2.10
CA ASP A 237 11.09 1.85 -0.81
C ASP A 237 10.28 0.87 0.06
N TYR A 238 8.95 1.05 0.11
CA TYR A 238 8.07 0.19 0.90
C TYR A 238 8.07 -1.24 0.35
N TYR A 239 8.07 -1.41 -0.97
CA TYR A 239 8.13 -2.74 -1.57
C TYR A 239 9.48 -3.42 -1.28
N GLU A 240 10.59 -2.72 -1.56
CA GLU A 240 11.95 -3.25 -1.39
C GLU A 240 12.28 -3.54 0.08
N GLY A 241 11.92 -2.62 0.96
CA GLY A 241 12.25 -2.68 2.37
C GLY A 241 11.37 -3.65 3.15
N ILE A 242 10.13 -3.90 2.70
CA ILE A 242 9.11 -4.59 3.50
C ILE A 242 8.40 -5.67 2.69
N VAL A 243 7.62 -5.29 1.66
CA VAL A 243 6.62 -6.19 1.04
C VAL A 243 7.26 -7.43 0.43
N GLN A 244 8.37 -7.30 -0.30
CA GLN A 244 8.99 -8.43 -1.02
C GLN A 244 9.59 -9.50 -0.09
N HIS A 245 9.79 -9.17 1.19
CA HIS A 245 10.40 -10.06 2.19
C HIS A 245 9.39 -10.69 3.16
N MET A 246 8.11 -10.35 3.01
CA MET A 246 7.04 -10.89 3.83
C MET A 246 6.39 -12.12 3.22
N THR A 247 5.87 -12.99 4.08
CA THR A 247 5.17 -14.22 3.68
C THR A 247 3.93 -14.41 4.52
N ASN A 248 2.82 -14.84 3.92
CA ASN A 248 1.66 -15.30 4.69
C ASN A 248 1.90 -16.70 5.25
N TRP A 249 1.33 -16.97 6.43
CA TRP A 249 1.17 -18.35 6.87
C TRP A 249 0.12 -19.07 6.01
N ASN A 250 0.46 -20.26 5.55
CA ASN A 250 -0.45 -21.14 4.83
C ASN A 250 -1.02 -22.19 5.79
N MET A 251 -2.34 -22.25 5.88
CA MET A 251 -3.03 -23.23 6.72
C MET A 251 -2.73 -24.66 6.20
N PRO A 252 -2.27 -25.57 7.08
CA PRO A 252 -2.06 -26.96 6.68
C PRO A 252 -3.40 -27.62 6.34
N ALA A 253 -3.37 -28.59 5.42
CA ALA A 253 -4.55 -29.35 5.06
C ALA A 253 -5.20 -30.02 6.30
N PRO A 254 -6.53 -29.96 6.45
CA PRO A 254 -7.23 -30.67 7.52
C PRO A 254 -6.86 -32.17 7.49
N LYS A 255 -6.60 -32.73 8.67
CA LYS A 255 -6.34 -34.17 8.82
C LYS A 255 -7.63 -34.87 9.20
N LEU A 256 -7.86 -36.06 8.64
CA LEU A 256 -8.96 -36.93 9.08
C LEU A 256 -8.82 -37.21 10.58
N GLY A 257 -9.89 -36.99 11.33
CA GLY A 257 -9.94 -37.38 12.74
C GLY A 257 -9.78 -38.89 12.84
N ARG A 258 -8.82 -39.36 13.64
CA ARG A 258 -8.84 -40.75 14.08
C ARG A 258 -9.94 -40.84 15.13
N ASN A 259 -11.09 -41.42 14.77
CA ASN A 259 -12.05 -41.88 15.78
C ASN A 259 -11.27 -42.81 16.73
N ARG A 260 -11.19 -42.42 18.00
CA ARG A 260 -10.80 -43.31 19.08
C ARG A 260 -12.07 -43.86 19.71
#